data_AF-A0A1G6XE83-F1
#
_entry.id   AF-A0A1G6XE83-F1
#
_cell.length_a   1.000
_cell.length_b   1.000
_cell.length_c   1.000
_cell.angle_alpha   90.00
_cell.angle_beta   90.00
_cell.angle_gamma   90.00
#
_symmetry.space_group_name_H-M   'P 1'
#
loop_
_entity.id
_entity.type
_entity.pdbx_description
1 polymer ?
#
loop_
_entity_poly.entity_id
_entity_poly.type
_entity_poly.pdbx_seq_one_letter_code
_entity_poly.pdbx_strand_id
1 'polypeptide(L)'
;MPKSMLNVKANFFLLMAICVMIACNAQQEHARPKNLNEAISYLKVNNSKAELDDFKKTDETEAVLRLHFTKGMWIRNKWLWGNRNPPLILYFKSMGISRPDDISSIILTSLHRDLNGKKIDLESQVKEYLDYTKTISDCETRLSERALSAFEKFKVGDTISVYMPVPDYIEGRNAVYYMCPKEDWDFNPKQDLKIKGILVKKYNINSVKNVFFKIKITSLNRTDTPILMEKVNVGDKHDFSLQGLRVEAH
;
A
#
# COMPACT_ATOMS: atom_id res chain seq x y z
N MET A 1 -14.73 30.18 -71.20
CA MET A 1 -13.93 29.38 -70.22
C MET A 1 -14.88 28.74 -69.24
N PRO A 2 -14.88 27.40 -69.09
CA PRO A 2 -15.93 26.70 -68.35
C PRO A 2 -15.74 26.85 -66.82
N LYS A 3 -16.83 27.19 -66.14
CA LYS A 3 -16.95 27.41 -64.68
C LYS A 3 -16.57 26.19 -63.81
N SER A 4 -16.26 25.04 -64.43
CA SER A 4 -15.88 23.81 -63.73
C SER A 4 -14.43 23.79 -63.23
N MET A 5 -13.51 24.55 -63.84
CA MET A 5 -12.10 24.56 -63.43
C MET A 5 -11.81 25.44 -62.21
N LEU A 6 -12.69 26.40 -61.88
CA LEU A 6 -12.49 27.31 -60.75
C LEU A 6 -12.78 26.63 -59.40
N ASN A 7 -13.76 25.72 -59.35
CA ASN A 7 -14.17 25.01 -58.14
C ASN A 7 -13.19 23.91 -57.69
N VAL A 8 -12.44 23.33 -58.62
CA VAL A 8 -11.45 22.27 -58.28
C VAL A 8 -10.22 22.86 -57.59
N LYS A 9 -9.80 24.08 -57.97
CA LYS A 9 -8.66 24.77 -57.34
C LYS A 9 -8.99 25.27 -55.92
N ALA A 10 -10.22 25.74 -55.70
CA ALA A 10 -10.68 26.16 -54.37
C ALA A 10 -10.79 24.98 -53.39
N ASN A 11 -11.29 23.82 -53.84
CA ASN A 11 -11.34 22.61 -53.02
C ASN A 11 -9.95 22.01 -52.72
N PHE A 12 -8.99 22.13 -53.64
CA PHE A 12 -7.62 21.63 -53.42
C PHE A 12 -6.87 22.45 -52.36
N PHE A 13 -7.03 23.78 -52.36
CA PHE A 13 -6.47 24.66 -51.32
C PHE A 13 -7.15 24.49 -49.95
N LEU A 14 -8.46 24.22 -49.92
CA LEU A 14 -9.20 23.95 -48.69
C LEU A 14 -8.80 22.60 -48.05
N LEU A 15 -8.56 21.56 -48.86
CA LEU A 15 -8.05 20.26 -48.39
C LEU A 15 -6.61 20.34 -47.88
N MET A 16 -5.76 21.16 -48.51
CA MET A 16 -4.37 21.36 -48.07
C MET A 16 -4.29 22.15 -46.75
N ALA A 17 -5.21 23.08 -46.48
CA ALA A 17 -5.30 23.80 -45.21
C ALA A 17 -5.79 22.91 -44.05
N ILE A 18 -6.67 21.94 -44.32
CA ILE A 18 -7.15 20.97 -43.31
C ILE A 18 -6.05 19.96 -42.94
N CYS A 19 -5.19 19.56 -43.88
CA CYS A 19 -4.02 18.70 -43.56
C CYS A 19 -2.98 19.39 -42.66
N VAL A 20 -2.80 20.71 -42.76
CA VAL A 20 -1.88 21.46 -41.88
C VAL A 20 -2.43 21.58 -40.45
N MET A 21 -3.74 21.65 -40.28
CA MET A 21 -4.40 21.72 -38.96
C MET A 21 -4.45 20.36 -38.24
N ILE A 22 -4.40 19.24 -38.96
CA ILE A 22 -4.32 17.89 -38.37
C ILE A 22 -2.87 17.54 -37.97
N ALA A 23 -1.87 18.11 -38.65
CA ALA A 23 -0.45 17.92 -38.31
C ALA A 23 -0.03 18.65 -37.01
N CYS A 24 -0.81 19.60 -36.50
CA CYS A 24 -0.51 20.33 -35.26
C CYS A 24 -1.06 19.67 -33.98
N ASN A 25 -1.74 18.53 -34.10
CA ASN A 25 -2.22 17.74 -32.96
C ASN A 25 -1.62 16.33 -32.94
N ALA A 26 -0.36 16.18 -33.38
CA ALA A 26 0.47 15.13 -32.84
C ALA A 26 0.77 15.48 -31.38
N GLN A 27 -0.18 15.17 -30.50
CA GLN A 27 0.00 15.21 -29.05
C GLN A 27 1.34 14.53 -28.76
N GLN A 28 2.33 15.31 -28.34
CA GLN A 28 3.63 14.77 -27.95
C GLN A 28 3.35 13.70 -26.91
N GLU A 29 3.48 12.43 -27.31
CA GLU A 29 3.49 11.33 -26.37
C GLU A 29 4.80 11.50 -25.59
N HIS A 30 4.75 12.28 -24.51
CA HIS A 30 5.93 12.51 -23.67
C HIS A 30 6.47 11.14 -23.28
N ALA A 31 7.71 10.87 -23.71
CA ALA A 31 8.35 9.59 -23.46
C ALA A 31 8.26 9.25 -21.97
N ARG A 32 7.79 8.04 -21.67
CA ARG A 32 7.64 7.58 -20.28
C ARG A 32 9.01 7.60 -19.59
N PRO A 33 9.06 8.06 -18.33
CA PRO A 33 10.34 8.23 -17.64
C PRO A 33 11.01 6.88 -17.43
N LYS A 34 12.31 6.79 -17.67
CA LYS A 34 13.09 5.56 -17.54
C LYS A 34 13.85 5.47 -16.21
N ASN A 35 14.02 6.59 -15.53
CA ASN A 35 14.76 6.74 -14.27
C ASN A 35 14.15 7.87 -13.43
N LEU A 36 14.69 8.09 -12.23
CA LEU A 36 14.22 9.11 -11.30
C LEU A 36 14.25 10.53 -11.89
N ASN A 37 15.35 10.92 -12.54
CA ASN A 37 15.49 12.28 -13.09
C ASN A 37 14.44 12.55 -14.16
N GLU A 38 14.21 11.62 -15.08
CA GLU A 38 13.16 11.73 -16.09
C GLU A 38 11.76 11.78 -15.44
N ALA A 39 11.53 11.05 -14.35
CA ALA A 39 10.25 11.10 -13.62
C ALA A 39 10.03 12.47 -12.99
N ILE A 40 11.06 13.07 -12.38
CA ILE A 40 11.03 14.42 -11.82
C ILE A 40 10.76 15.43 -12.95
N SER A 41 11.49 15.36 -14.06
CA SER A 41 11.29 16.24 -15.21
C SER A 41 9.87 16.13 -15.77
N TYR A 42 9.34 14.91 -15.90
CA TYR A 42 7.96 14.69 -16.34
C TYR A 42 6.98 15.40 -15.41
N LEU A 43 7.11 15.23 -14.10
CA LEU A 43 6.21 15.85 -13.13
C LEU A 43 6.32 17.38 -13.14
N LYS A 44 7.51 17.95 -13.32
CA LYS A 44 7.66 19.41 -13.43
C LYS A 44 6.95 20.01 -14.65
N VAL A 45 6.88 19.27 -15.75
CA VAL A 45 6.21 19.72 -16.99
C VAL A 45 4.69 19.48 -16.94
N ASN A 46 4.25 18.39 -16.29
CA ASN A 46 2.85 17.95 -16.30
C ASN A 46 2.06 18.37 -15.05
N ASN A 47 2.54 19.34 -14.29
CA ASN A 47 1.79 19.97 -13.19
C ASN A 47 1.80 21.48 -13.37
N SER A 48 0.76 22.14 -12.90
CA SER A 48 0.69 23.60 -12.93
C SER A 48 1.74 24.22 -12.00
N LYS A 49 2.14 25.47 -12.31
CA LYS A 49 3.02 26.24 -11.44
C LYS A 49 2.46 26.37 -10.02
N ALA A 50 1.14 26.56 -9.88
CA ALA A 50 0.48 26.68 -8.59
C ALA A 50 0.59 25.39 -7.76
N GLU A 51 0.35 24.23 -8.37
CA GLU A 51 0.52 22.93 -7.70
C GLU A 51 1.97 22.70 -7.25
N LEU A 52 2.94 23.02 -8.11
CA LEU A 52 4.37 22.86 -7.79
C LEU A 52 4.80 23.84 -6.69
N ASP A 53 4.32 25.08 -6.72
CA ASP A 53 4.64 26.10 -5.71
C ASP A 53 4.01 25.75 -4.34
N ASP A 54 2.80 25.20 -4.31
CA ASP A 54 2.16 24.70 -3.09
C ASP A 54 2.89 23.48 -2.52
N PHE A 55 3.21 22.50 -3.37
CA PHE A 55 3.98 21.32 -2.99
C PHE A 55 5.36 21.70 -2.43
N LYS A 56 6.06 22.63 -3.08
CA LYS A 56 7.37 23.13 -2.68
C LYS A 56 7.36 23.79 -1.29
N LYS A 57 6.31 24.56 -0.95
CA LYS A 57 6.20 25.32 0.30
C LYS A 57 5.77 24.48 1.51
N THR A 58 5.14 23.33 1.27
CA THR A 58 4.72 22.40 2.33
C THR A 58 5.94 21.66 2.87
N ASP A 59 5.96 21.31 4.17
CA ASP A 59 7.02 20.44 4.73
C ASP A 59 7.17 19.16 3.90
N GLU A 60 8.39 18.63 3.74
CA GLU A 60 8.66 17.49 2.87
C GLU A 60 7.81 16.26 3.22
N THR A 61 7.69 15.94 4.51
CA THR A 61 6.95 14.77 4.99
C THR A 61 5.46 14.96 4.72
N GLU A 62 4.92 16.11 5.11
CA GLU A 62 3.50 16.43 4.91
C GLU A 62 3.15 16.53 3.42
N ALA A 63 4.04 17.09 2.60
CA ALA A 63 3.84 17.21 1.16
C ALA A 63 3.70 15.84 0.50
N VAL A 64 4.60 14.90 0.83
CA VAL A 64 4.58 13.53 0.31
C VAL A 64 3.36 12.76 0.83
N LEU A 65 3.03 12.87 2.12
CA LEU A 65 1.84 12.23 2.71
C LEU A 65 0.55 12.72 2.06
N ARG A 66 0.36 14.03 1.91
CA ARG A 66 -0.82 14.64 1.29
C ARG A 66 -1.00 14.21 -0.16
N LEU A 67 0.10 14.03 -0.91
CA LEU A 67 0.05 13.56 -2.29
C LEU A 67 0.04 12.04 -2.44
N HIS A 68 0.17 11.27 -1.36
CA HIS A 68 0.29 9.81 -1.40
C HIS A 68 -0.90 9.15 -2.10
N PHE A 69 -2.14 9.57 -1.77
CA PHE A 69 -3.37 9.02 -2.35
C PHE A 69 -3.84 9.73 -3.62
N THR A 70 -3.19 10.83 -4.02
CA THR A 70 -3.53 11.55 -5.25
C THR A 70 -2.44 11.34 -6.30
N LYS A 71 -1.38 12.14 -6.30
CA LYS A 71 -0.29 12.06 -7.27
C LYS A 71 0.49 10.76 -7.16
N GLY A 72 0.74 10.29 -5.94
CA GLY A 72 1.37 8.98 -5.70
C GLY A 72 0.54 7.85 -6.31
N MET A 73 -0.77 7.83 -6.06
CA MET A 73 -1.68 6.86 -6.66
C MET A 73 -1.71 6.95 -8.19
N TRP A 74 -1.67 8.15 -8.75
CA TRP A 74 -1.56 8.34 -10.20
C TRP A 74 -0.27 7.74 -10.76
N ILE A 75 0.88 7.99 -10.12
CA ILE A 75 2.18 7.40 -10.50
C ILE A 75 2.09 5.87 -10.49
N ARG A 76 1.54 5.30 -9.42
CA ARG A 76 1.37 3.84 -9.31
C ARG A 76 0.48 3.28 -10.41
N ASN A 77 -0.67 3.90 -10.66
CA ASN A 77 -1.63 3.51 -11.71
C ASN A 77 -1.08 3.62 -13.12
N LYS A 78 -0.30 4.66 -13.42
CA LYS A 78 0.14 4.95 -14.78
C LYS A 78 1.48 4.32 -15.11
N TRP A 79 2.38 4.19 -14.14
CA TRP A 79 3.74 3.73 -14.40
C TRP A 79 4.07 2.38 -13.75
N LEU A 80 3.55 2.06 -12.57
CA LEU A 80 4.14 0.99 -11.76
C LEU A 80 3.30 -0.30 -11.77
N TRP A 81 1.99 -0.22 -11.56
CA TRP A 81 1.13 -1.39 -11.50
C TRP A 81 1.02 -2.09 -12.86
N GLY A 82 0.99 -3.42 -12.84
CA GLY A 82 0.89 -4.25 -14.04
C GLY A 82 2.09 -4.13 -14.98
N ASN A 83 3.26 -3.76 -14.46
CA ASN A 83 4.48 -3.57 -15.26
C ASN A 83 4.29 -2.55 -16.40
N ARG A 84 3.50 -1.49 -16.16
CA ARG A 84 3.16 -0.52 -17.20
C ARG A 84 4.37 0.22 -17.72
N ASN A 85 5.37 0.54 -16.89
CA ASN A 85 6.61 1.20 -17.29
C ASN A 85 7.85 0.37 -16.84
N PRO A 86 8.19 -0.71 -17.57
CA PRO A 86 9.27 -1.61 -17.17
C PRO A 86 10.63 -0.93 -16.96
N PRO A 87 11.07 0.05 -17.79
CA PRO A 87 12.34 0.75 -17.56
C PRO A 87 12.44 1.41 -16.18
N LEU A 88 11.43 2.18 -15.77
CA LEU A 88 11.41 2.82 -14.45
C LEU A 88 11.38 1.80 -13.31
N ILE A 89 10.58 0.74 -13.47
CA ILE A 89 10.47 -0.32 -12.48
C ILE A 89 11.81 -1.03 -12.31
N LEU A 90 12.49 -1.36 -13.41
CA LEU A 90 13.80 -2.00 -13.38
C LEU A 90 14.87 -1.09 -12.78
N TYR A 91 14.79 0.23 -13.03
CA TYR A 91 15.67 1.21 -12.40
C TYR A 91 15.57 1.20 -10.87
N PHE A 92 14.37 1.19 -10.29
CA PHE A 92 14.23 1.09 -8.83
C PHE A 92 14.55 -0.31 -8.29
N LYS A 93 14.17 -1.34 -9.04
CA LYS A 93 14.43 -2.73 -8.66
C LYS A 93 15.93 -3.04 -8.58
N SER A 94 16.76 -2.44 -9.43
CA SER A 94 18.22 -2.62 -9.35
C SER A 94 18.82 -2.06 -8.06
N MET A 95 18.11 -1.17 -7.36
CA MET A 95 18.45 -0.64 -6.04
C MET A 95 17.72 -1.38 -4.89
N GLY A 96 17.01 -2.47 -5.18
CA GLY A 96 16.25 -3.24 -4.18
C GLY A 96 14.85 -2.72 -3.86
N ILE A 97 14.40 -1.62 -4.49
CA ILE A 97 13.07 -1.05 -4.26
C ILE A 97 12.09 -1.57 -5.32
N SER A 98 11.09 -2.32 -4.90
CA SER A 98 10.12 -2.96 -5.80
C SER A 98 8.66 -2.58 -5.56
N ARG A 99 8.32 -2.12 -4.33
CA ARG A 99 6.93 -1.78 -3.99
C ARG A 99 6.53 -0.47 -4.67
N PRO A 100 5.39 -0.43 -5.39
CA PRO A 100 4.92 0.78 -6.05
C PRO A 100 4.77 1.99 -5.11
N ASP A 101 4.33 1.78 -3.88
CA ASP A 101 4.19 2.81 -2.86
C ASP A 101 5.53 3.46 -2.48
N ASP A 102 6.57 2.65 -2.27
CA ASP A 102 7.93 3.15 -1.99
C ASP A 102 8.47 3.93 -3.19
N ILE A 103 8.38 3.35 -4.40
CA ILE A 103 8.85 4.01 -5.62
C ILE A 103 8.17 5.37 -5.81
N SER A 104 6.84 5.41 -5.66
CA SER A 104 6.09 6.66 -5.81
C SER A 104 6.47 7.70 -4.76
N SER A 105 6.74 7.27 -3.53
CA SER A 105 7.15 8.15 -2.43
C SER A 105 8.56 8.69 -2.63
N ILE A 106 9.50 7.86 -3.09
CA ILE A 106 10.86 8.31 -3.46
C ILE A 106 10.81 9.33 -4.60
N ILE A 107 9.99 9.11 -5.63
CA ILE A 107 9.83 10.08 -6.73
C ILE A 107 9.29 11.42 -6.21
N LEU A 108 8.25 11.41 -5.37
CA LEU A 108 7.66 12.64 -4.82
C LEU A 108 8.62 13.37 -3.86
N THR A 109 9.31 12.64 -2.99
CA THR A 109 10.33 13.19 -2.09
C THR A 109 11.45 13.85 -2.89
N SER A 110 11.92 13.18 -3.94
CA SER A 110 12.98 13.70 -4.81
C SER A 110 12.54 14.91 -5.62
N LEU A 111 11.28 14.95 -6.09
CA LEU A 111 10.69 16.13 -6.72
C LEU A 111 10.66 17.31 -5.74
N HIS A 112 10.24 17.09 -4.49
CA HIS A 112 10.19 18.14 -3.47
C HIS A 112 11.58 18.73 -3.21
N ARG A 113 12.59 17.87 -3.07
CA ARG A 113 13.99 18.25 -2.89
C ARG A 113 14.53 19.03 -4.09
N ASP A 114 14.26 18.57 -5.32
CA ASP A 114 14.65 19.27 -6.55
C ASP A 114 14.04 20.68 -6.64
N LEU A 115 12.74 20.83 -6.36
CA LEU A 115 12.05 22.13 -6.37
C LEU A 115 12.62 23.10 -5.32
N ASN A 116 13.17 22.58 -4.22
CA ASN A 116 13.76 23.34 -3.13
C ASN A 116 15.30 23.48 -3.21
N GLY A 117 15.93 22.96 -4.27
CA GLY A 117 17.40 22.99 -4.39
C GLY A 117 18.13 22.18 -3.30
N LYS A 118 17.45 21.20 -2.69
CA LYS A 118 18.04 20.27 -1.73
C LYS A 118 18.68 19.09 -2.47
N LYS A 119 19.73 18.49 -1.90
CA LYS A 119 20.30 17.24 -2.40
C LYS A 119 19.21 16.16 -2.38
N ILE A 120 18.99 15.48 -3.52
CA ILE A 120 18.02 14.38 -3.60
C ILE A 120 18.38 13.27 -2.61
N ASP A 121 19.66 12.93 -2.50
CA ASP A 121 20.17 11.91 -1.57
C ASP A 121 19.46 10.55 -1.69
N LEU A 122 19.38 10.06 -2.94
CA LEU A 122 18.65 8.85 -3.30
C LEU A 122 19.12 7.61 -2.52
N GLU A 123 20.42 7.48 -2.29
CA GLU A 123 20.98 6.35 -1.55
C GLU A 123 20.43 6.24 -0.13
N SER A 124 20.35 7.38 0.59
CA SER A 124 19.77 7.42 1.94
C SER A 124 18.28 7.09 1.92
N GLN A 125 17.52 7.67 0.98
CA GLN A 125 16.09 7.33 0.82
C GLN A 125 15.90 5.82 0.59
N VAL A 126 16.66 5.23 -0.33
CA VAL A 126 16.61 3.78 -0.61
C VAL A 126 16.94 2.97 0.65
N LYS A 127 18.01 3.35 1.38
CA LYS A 127 18.43 2.66 2.59
C LYS A 127 17.33 2.65 3.66
N GLU A 128 16.65 3.77 3.88
CA GLU A 128 15.54 3.86 4.85
C GLU A 128 14.41 2.86 4.53
N TYR A 129 14.01 2.76 3.27
CA TYR A 129 12.98 1.81 2.85
C TYR A 129 13.45 0.35 2.99
N LEU A 130 14.71 0.05 2.69
CA LEU A 130 15.26 -1.30 2.84
C LEU A 130 15.35 -1.71 4.31
N ASP A 131 15.82 -0.81 5.19
CA ASP A 131 15.91 -1.06 6.63
C ASP A 131 14.52 -1.26 7.26
N TYR A 132 13.54 -0.44 6.87
CA TYR A 132 12.16 -0.61 7.30
C TYR A 132 11.56 -1.94 6.82
N THR A 133 11.74 -2.28 5.54
CA THR A 133 11.26 -3.54 4.97
C THR A 133 11.87 -4.74 5.67
N LYS A 134 13.16 -4.69 5.98
CA LYS A 134 13.85 -5.74 6.75
C LYS A 134 13.25 -5.89 8.14
N THR A 135 13.02 -4.78 8.84
CA THR A 135 12.40 -4.78 10.18
C THR A 135 11.03 -5.45 10.17
N ILE A 136 10.20 -5.15 9.17
CA ILE A 136 8.89 -5.79 9.00
C ILE A 136 9.04 -7.29 8.72
N SER A 137 9.91 -7.67 7.79
CA SER A 137 10.12 -9.08 7.43
C SER A 137 10.64 -9.92 8.61
N ASP A 138 11.56 -9.37 9.40
CA ASP A 138 12.09 -10.01 10.60
C ASP A 138 10.98 -10.18 11.66
N CYS A 139 10.12 -9.18 11.84
CA CYS A 139 8.94 -9.24 12.72
C CYS A 139 7.94 -10.31 12.25
N GLU A 140 7.60 -10.33 10.98
CA GLU A 140 6.65 -11.30 10.41
C GLU A 140 7.16 -12.74 10.61
N THR A 141 8.46 -12.95 10.43
CA THR A 141 9.12 -14.25 10.67
C THR A 141 8.92 -14.70 12.12
N ARG A 142 9.18 -13.82 13.09
CA ARG A 142 8.98 -14.12 14.52
C ARG A 142 7.52 -14.40 14.86
N LEU A 143 6.58 -13.62 14.30
CA LEU A 143 5.14 -13.85 14.51
C LEU A 143 4.69 -15.19 13.92
N SER A 144 5.19 -15.59 12.75
CA SER A 144 4.90 -16.89 12.15
C SER A 144 5.49 -18.05 12.96
N GLU A 145 6.68 -17.89 13.55
CA GLU A 145 7.29 -18.90 14.43
C GLU A 145 6.51 -19.09 15.72
N ARG A 146 6.08 -17.99 16.37
CA ARG A 146 5.21 -18.04 17.55
C ARG A 146 3.87 -18.70 17.23
N ALA A 147 3.29 -18.37 16.08
CA ALA A 147 2.05 -18.97 15.59
C ALA A 147 2.18 -20.49 15.42
N LEU A 148 3.27 -20.94 14.79
CA LEU A 148 3.55 -22.37 14.62
C LEU A 148 3.78 -23.07 15.96
N SER A 149 4.53 -22.46 16.88
CA SER A 149 4.75 -23.00 18.22
C SER A 149 3.43 -23.18 18.99
N ALA A 150 2.54 -22.18 18.95
CA ALA A 150 1.20 -22.29 19.53
C ALA A 150 0.38 -23.38 18.82
N PHE A 151 0.45 -23.44 17.49
CA PHE A 151 -0.21 -24.47 16.70
C PHE A 151 0.24 -25.87 17.12
N GLU A 152 1.52 -26.14 17.30
CA GLU A 152 2.03 -27.46 17.71
C GLU A 152 1.66 -27.81 19.15
N LYS A 153 1.72 -26.82 20.05
CA LYS A 153 1.46 -26.98 21.48
C LYS A 153 0.03 -27.42 21.80
N PHE A 154 -0.98 -26.75 21.24
CA PHE A 154 -2.37 -26.97 21.61
C PHE A 154 -3.04 -28.11 20.81
N LYS A 155 -3.97 -28.82 21.44
CA LYS A 155 -4.70 -29.95 20.87
C LYS A 155 -6.19 -29.64 20.77
N VAL A 156 -6.85 -30.28 19.80
CA VAL A 156 -8.32 -30.20 19.69
C VAL A 156 -8.93 -30.72 20.99
N GLY A 157 -9.86 -29.96 21.56
CA GLY A 157 -10.45 -30.17 22.88
C GLY A 157 -9.90 -29.24 23.96
N ASP A 158 -8.73 -28.64 23.77
CA ASP A 158 -8.14 -27.75 24.77
C ASP A 158 -9.01 -26.50 24.97
N THR A 159 -9.10 -26.06 26.22
CA THR A 159 -9.64 -24.74 26.56
C THR A 159 -8.52 -23.72 26.52
N ILE A 160 -8.67 -22.70 25.69
CA ILE A 160 -7.66 -21.67 25.45
C ILE A 160 -8.23 -20.27 25.61
N SER A 161 -7.36 -19.31 25.88
CA SER A 161 -7.63 -17.88 25.82
C SER A 161 -6.92 -17.27 24.61
N VAL A 162 -7.64 -16.49 23.82
CA VAL A 162 -7.12 -15.66 22.73
C VAL A 162 -7.22 -14.21 23.16
N TYR A 163 -6.14 -13.46 22.94
CA TYR A 163 -6.07 -12.04 23.24
C TYR A 163 -5.91 -11.26 21.93
N MET A 164 -6.61 -10.13 21.83
CA MET A 164 -6.57 -9.25 20.67
C MET A 164 -6.55 -7.78 21.11
N PRO A 165 -5.67 -6.94 20.54
CA PRO A 165 -5.66 -5.52 20.80
C PRO A 165 -6.88 -4.85 20.17
N VAL A 166 -7.37 -3.80 20.81
CA VAL A 166 -8.41 -2.93 20.27
C VAL A 166 -7.85 -1.51 20.15
N PRO A 167 -7.54 -1.04 18.93
CA PRO A 167 -6.99 0.29 18.74
C PRO A 167 -7.96 1.38 19.22
N ASP A 168 -7.43 2.43 19.84
CA ASP A 168 -8.20 3.56 20.39
C ASP A 168 -8.23 4.79 19.45
N TYR A 169 -7.44 4.77 18.38
CA TYR A 169 -7.36 5.85 17.38
C TYR A 169 -8.37 5.73 16.24
N ILE A 170 -9.25 4.71 16.27
CA ILE A 170 -10.34 4.54 15.32
C ILE A 170 -11.68 4.77 16.02
N GLU A 171 -12.65 5.34 15.30
CA GLU A 171 -14.00 5.44 15.80
C GLU A 171 -14.64 4.04 15.89
N GLY A 172 -15.21 3.73 17.06
CA GLY A 172 -15.74 2.40 17.34
C GLY A 172 -14.69 1.40 17.82
N ARG A 173 -15.17 0.26 18.32
CA ARG A 173 -14.30 -0.81 18.83
C ARG A 173 -14.15 -1.88 17.77
N ASN A 174 -12.92 -2.33 17.55
CA ASN A 174 -12.65 -3.47 16.68
C ASN A 174 -11.37 -4.18 17.12
N ALA A 175 -11.45 -5.48 17.39
CA ALA A 175 -10.29 -6.30 17.68
C ALA A 175 -9.54 -6.61 16.38
N VAL A 176 -8.22 -6.41 16.40
CA VAL A 176 -7.32 -6.62 15.26
C VAL A 176 -6.24 -7.65 15.59
N TYR A 177 -5.33 -7.93 14.67
CA TYR A 177 -4.13 -8.72 14.97
C TYR A 177 -2.99 -7.80 15.41
N TYR A 178 -1.97 -8.34 16.08
CA TYR A 178 -0.66 -7.66 16.14
C TYR A 178 -0.20 -7.37 14.71
N MET A 179 0.14 -6.11 14.45
CA MET A 179 0.68 -5.67 13.16
C MET A 179 2.14 -5.28 13.33
N CYS A 180 3.00 -5.86 12.48
CA CYS A 180 4.40 -5.45 12.40
C CYS A 180 4.50 -3.94 12.11
N PRO A 181 5.48 -3.23 12.72
CA PRO A 181 6.65 -3.77 13.42
C PRO A 181 6.43 -4.11 14.90
N LYS A 182 5.20 -3.99 15.43
CA LYS A 182 4.91 -4.33 16.83
C LYS A 182 4.60 -5.82 16.98
N GLU A 183 5.26 -6.48 17.91
CA GLU A 183 5.12 -7.93 18.17
C GLU A 183 4.48 -8.26 19.51
N ASP A 184 4.36 -7.26 20.38
CA ASP A 184 3.75 -7.40 21.69
C ASP A 184 3.04 -6.11 22.08
N TRP A 185 2.11 -6.24 23.03
CA TRP A 185 1.28 -5.18 23.57
C TRP A 185 0.85 -5.62 24.97
N ASP A 186 0.82 -4.66 25.88
CA ASP A 186 0.35 -4.93 27.24
C ASP A 186 -1.16 -5.03 27.25
N PHE A 187 -1.69 -6.23 27.52
CA PHE A 187 -3.12 -6.46 27.57
C PHE A 187 -3.80 -5.56 28.59
N ASN A 188 -4.70 -4.71 28.11
CA ASN A 188 -5.53 -3.85 28.92
C ASN A 188 -6.96 -4.43 29.01
N PRO A 189 -7.39 -5.02 30.14
CA PRO A 189 -8.71 -5.64 30.25
C PRO A 189 -9.88 -4.66 30.08
N LYS A 190 -9.65 -3.36 30.22
CA LYS A 190 -10.67 -2.32 29.99
C LYS A 190 -10.81 -1.97 28.50
N GLN A 191 -9.78 -2.22 27.69
CA GLN A 191 -9.73 -1.81 26.30
C GLN A 191 -9.76 -3.00 25.35
N ASP A 192 -8.99 -4.04 25.62
CA ASP A 192 -8.72 -5.14 24.70
C ASP A 192 -9.72 -6.28 24.83
N LEU A 193 -9.72 -7.15 23.82
CA LEU A 193 -10.59 -8.30 23.76
C LEU A 193 -9.85 -9.56 24.24
N LYS A 194 -10.44 -10.25 25.20
CA LYS A 194 -10.08 -11.61 25.63
C LYS A 194 -11.23 -12.54 25.32
N ILE A 195 -10.95 -13.56 24.51
CA ILE A 195 -11.88 -14.62 24.14
C ILE A 195 -11.43 -15.89 24.84
N LYS A 196 -12.34 -16.61 25.50
CA LYS A 196 -12.11 -17.96 25.99
C LYS A 196 -12.93 -18.93 25.17
N GLY A 197 -12.33 -20.04 24.75
CA GLY A 197 -13.05 -21.04 23.98
C GLY A 197 -12.38 -22.40 23.93
N ILE A 198 -13.07 -23.33 23.30
CA ILE A 198 -12.60 -24.70 23.09
C ILE A 198 -12.07 -24.80 21.67
N LEU A 199 -10.83 -25.26 21.52
CA LEU A 199 -10.23 -25.53 20.22
C LEU A 199 -10.94 -26.71 19.56
N VAL A 200 -11.67 -26.48 18.47
CA VAL A 200 -12.45 -27.54 17.79
C VAL A 200 -11.82 -28.01 16.47
N LYS A 201 -10.94 -27.21 15.86
CA LYS A 201 -10.20 -27.60 14.66
C LYS A 201 -8.89 -26.84 14.56
N LYS A 202 -7.88 -27.49 13.98
CA LYS A 202 -6.59 -26.92 13.59
C LYS A 202 -6.39 -27.14 12.10
N TYR A 203 -5.92 -26.14 11.36
CA TYR A 203 -5.61 -26.28 9.93
C TYR A 203 -4.63 -25.20 9.47
N ASN A 204 -4.09 -25.34 8.27
CA ASN A 204 -3.23 -24.34 7.62
C ASN A 204 -3.72 -24.07 6.20
N ILE A 205 -3.41 -22.89 5.65
CA ILE A 205 -3.80 -22.49 4.29
C ILE A 205 -2.55 -22.14 3.48
N ASN A 206 -2.33 -22.81 2.34
CA ASN A 206 -1.26 -22.57 1.37
C ASN A 206 0.20 -22.70 1.87
N SER A 207 0.45 -22.66 3.19
CA SER A 207 1.76 -22.75 3.81
C SER A 207 1.65 -23.45 5.16
N VAL A 208 2.68 -24.19 5.56
CA VAL A 208 2.76 -24.82 6.90
C VAL A 208 2.88 -23.80 8.03
N LYS A 209 3.29 -22.56 7.72
CA LYS A 209 3.40 -21.46 8.70
C LYS A 209 2.15 -20.59 8.78
N ASN A 210 1.21 -20.73 7.84
CA ASN A 210 -0.04 -19.98 7.82
C ASN A 210 -1.14 -20.80 8.50
N VAL A 211 -1.12 -20.79 9.84
CA VAL A 211 -1.84 -21.70 10.72
C VAL A 211 -3.02 -21.04 11.42
N PHE A 212 -4.09 -21.81 11.59
CA PHE A 212 -5.38 -21.36 12.09
C PHE A 212 -5.97 -22.29 13.15
N PHE A 213 -6.70 -21.69 14.09
CA PHE A 213 -7.58 -22.39 15.02
C PHE A 213 -9.04 -22.04 14.75
N LYS A 214 -9.90 -23.05 14.67
CA LYS A 214 -11.35 -22.88 14.86
C LYS A 214 -11.66 -23.05 16.33
N ILE A 215 -12.22 -22.02 16.95
CA ILE A 215 -12.51 -21.98 18.38
C ILE A 215 -14.01 -21.84 18.57
N LYS A 216 -14.61 -22.71 19.39
CA LYS A 216 -15.97 -22.53 19.90
C LYS A 216 -15.91 -21.61 21.10
N ILE A 217 -16.53 -20.43 20.98
CA ILE A 217 -16.44 -19.37 21.99
C ILE A 217 -17.31 -19.71 23.18
N THR A 218 -16.72 -19.61 24.37
CA THR A 218 -17.37 -19.89 25.66
C THR A 218 -17.51 -18.64 26.51
N SER A 219 -16.65 -17.64 26.32
CA SER A 219 -16.74 -16.35 27.02
C SER A 219 -15.99 -15.28 26.24
N LEU A 220 -16.47 -14.04 26.39
CA LEU A 220 -15.85 -12.81 25.92
C LEU A 220 -15.81 -11.86 27.12
N ASN A 221 -14.69 -11.17 27.38
CA ASN A 221 -14.67 -10.12 28.39
C ASN A 221 -15.52 -8.91 27.99
N ARG A 222 -15.81 -8.76 26.69
CA ARG A 222 -16.60 -7.67 26.10
C ARG A 222 -17.43 -8.18 24.93
N THR A 223 -18.71 -7.83 24.90
CA THR A 223 -19.66 -8.22 23.82
C THR A 223 -19.90 -7.12 22.79
N ASP A 224 -19.40 -5.91 23.06
CA ASP A 224 -19.50 -4.71 22.21
C ASP A 224 -18.35 -4.59 21.20
N THR A 225 -17.46 -5.58 21.13
CA THR A 225 -16.21 -5.52 20.36
C THR A 225 -16.22 -6.57 19.25
N PRO A 226 -16.50 -6.18 18.00
CA PRO A 226 -16.29 -7.00 16.81
C PRO A 226 -14.85 -7.51 16.69
N ILE A 227 -14.67 -8.62 15.99
CA ILE A 227 -13.39 -9.19 15.58
C ILE A 227 -13.26 -8.94 14.08
N LEU A 228 -12.30 -8.09 13.67
CA LEU A 228 -12.10 -7.75 12.25
C LEU A 228 -13.41 -7.35 11.53
N MET A 229 -14.20 -6.49 12.19
CA MET A 229 -15.52 -6.01 11.74
C MET A 229 -16.64 -7.06 11.77
N GLU A 230 -16.36 -8.29 12.19
CA GLU A 230 -17.35 -9.35 12.35
C GLU A 230 -17.87 -9.38 13.79
N LYS A 231 -19.20 -9.36 13.95
CA LYS A 231 -19.82 -9.55 15.26
C LYS A 231 -19.79 -11.03 15.62
N VAL A 232 -19.24 -11.33 16.79
CA VAL A 232 -19.06 -12.70 17.28
C VAL A 232 -19.64 -12.82 18.69
N ASN A 233 -20.37 -13.91 18.97
CA ASN A 233 -21.08 -14.14 20.22
C ASN A 233 -20.63 -15.45 20.89
N VAL A 234 -21.03 -15.62 22.16
CA VAL A 234 -20.83 -16.89 22.86
C VAL A 234 -21.62 -18.00 22.17
N GLY A 235 -20.97 -19.15 21.98
CA GLY A 235 -21.51 -20.30 21.24
C GLY A 235 -21.03 -20.38 19.80
N ASP A 236 -20.62 -19.26 19.20
CA ASP A 236 -20.14 -19.21 17.82
C ASP A 236 -18.83 -19.98 17.65
N LYS A 237 -18.60 -20.48 16.44
CA LYS A 237 -17.31 -21.05 16.02
C LYS A 237 -16.64 -20.04 15.10
N HIS A 238 -15.50 -19.51 15.51
CA HIS A 238 -14.77 -18.51 14.73
C HIS A 238 -13.35 -19.02 14.40
N ASP A 239 -12.87 -18.64 13.21
CA ASP A 239 -11.55 -19.01 12.70
C ASP A 239 -10.55 -17.90 13.01
N PHE A 240 -9.47 -18.25 13.69
CA PHE A 240 -8.41 -17.33 14.11
C PHE A 240 -7.11 -17.68 13.39
N SER A 241 -6.58 -16.74 12.58
CA SER A 241 -5.17 -16.79 12.18
C SER A 241 -4.31 -16.65 13.42
N LEU A 242 -3.38 -17.56 13.65
CA LEU A 242 -2.52 -17.48 14.83
C LEU A 242 -1.37 -16.48 14.67
N GLN A 243 -1.07 -16.08 13.43
CA GLN A 243 -0.07 -15.05 13.20
C GLN A 243 -0.56 -13.72 13.74
N GLY A 244 0.21 -13.15 14.66
CA GLY A 244 -0.18 -11.92 15.33
C GLY A 244 -1.29 -12.10 16.37
N LEU A 245 -1.44 -13.30 16.94
CA LEU A 245 -2.25 -13.53 18.15
C LEU A 245 -1.41 -14.01 19.32
N ARG A 246 -1.81 -13.60 20.52
CA ARG A 246 -1.39 -14.22 21.77
C ARG A 246 -2.44 -15.26 22.17
N VAL A 247 -2.00 -16.51 22.34
CA VAL A 247 -2.85 -17.64 22.75
C VAL A 247 -2.25 -18.34 23.95
N GLU A 248 -3.08 -18.57 24.97
CA GLU A 248 -2.66 -19.16 26.24
C GLU A 248 -3.55 -20.33 26.64
N ALA A 249 -2.99 -21.28 27.38
CA ALA A 249 -3.79 -22.30 28.05
C ALA A 249 -4.67 -21.64 29.11
N HIS A 250 -5.88 -22.16 29.29
CA HIS A 250 -6.73 -21.77 30.42
C HIS A 250 -6.47 -22.63 31.65
#